data_AF-A0A920RQL8-F1
#
_entry.id   AF-A0A920RQL8-F1
#
_cell.length_a   1.000
_cell.length_b   1.000
_cell.length_c   1.000
_cell.angle_alpha   90.00
_cell.angle_beta   90.00
_cell.angle_gamma   90.00
#
_symmetry.space_group_name_H-M   'P 1'
#
loop_
_entity.id
_entity.type
_entity.pdbx_description
1 polymer ?
#
loop_
_entity_poly.entity_id
_entity_poly.type
_entity_poly.pdbx_seq_one_letter_code
_entity_poly.pdbx_strand_id
1 'polypeptide(L)'
;MTTATDETPSRPKIVGLGELLWDVFPDQRRPGGAPANFAWHANQMGARGLVVSRVGADQLGDELVEFLDSQGLDSGFVQRDTDQSTGTVSITTTVDGQPDYTIHEPVAWVFPGVDRLAGALFKDVAAVCFGTIAQRLPTSRATIGSCLDAMPDGALKVYDINLRKASWELATVEASLDRADIVKLNDEELEVLAKGDSTGPVAIRPRSPLTFSIATGFGRCLDHPGADGCLLRGGEELVECKGESKSTWLTRSGPAIPSRQR
;
A
#
# COMPACT_ATOMS: atom_id res chain seq x y z
N MET A 1 4.67 27.28 41.18
CA MET A 1 4.76 27.45 39.71
C MET A 1 5.07 26.09 39.12
N THR A 2 4.04 25.37 38.69
CA THR A 2 4.15 24.11 37.95
C THR A 2 4.39 24.46 36.49
N THR A 3 5.59 24.21 36.00
CA THR A 3 5.88 24.24 34.56
C THR A 3 5.18 23.06 33.93
N ALA A 4 4.04 23.31 33.27
CA ALA A 4 3.46 22.36 32.34
C ALA A 4 4.49 22.18 31.21
N THR A 5 5.10 21.00 31.14
CA THR A 5 5.78 20.55 29.94
C THR A 5 4.72 20.44 28.85
N ASP A 6 4.80 21.32 27.87
CA ASP A 6 4.04 21.26 26.63
C ASP A 6 4.55 20.06 25.82
N GLU A 7 4.24 18.85 26.28
CA GLU A 7 4.48 17.63 25.52
C GLU A 7 3.42 17.58 24.43
N THR A 8 3.78 18.09 23.26
CA THR A 8 2.99 17.85 22.06
C THR A 8 2.82 16.33 21.91
N PRO A 9 1.59 15.79 21.84
CA PRO A 9 1.38 14.35 21.74
C PRO A 9 2.17 13.79 20.56
N SER A 10 2.90 12.68 20.77
CA SER A 10 3.66 12.05 19.69
C SER A 10 2.73 11.66 18.54
N ARG A 11 3.03 12.13 17.33
CA ARG A 11 2.26 11.77 16.11
C ARG A 11 2.24 10.23 15.95
N PRO A 12 1.08 9.60 15.69
CA PRO A 12 1.00 8.16 15.51
C PRO A 12 1.85 7.73 14.32
N LYS A 13 2.64 6.66 14.48
CA LYS A 13 3.46 6.10 13.41
C LYS A 13 2.61 5.23 12.50
N ILE A 14 2.57 5.57 11.22
CA ILE A 14 1.80 4.86 10.20
C ILE A 14 2.76 4.41 9.11
N VAL A 15 2.88 3.11 8.91
CA VAL A 15 3.89 2.51 8.04
C VAL A 15 3.29 2.03 6.73
N GLY A 16 3.92 2.39 5.62
CA GLY A 16 3.77 1.70 4.34
C GLY A 16 4.88 0.67 4.21
N LEU A 17 4.54 -0.62 4.29
CA LEU A 17 5.48 -1.73 4.22
C LEU A 17 5.36 -2.46 2.87
N GLY A 18 6.40 -2.41 2.05
CA GLY A 18 6.42 -3.14 0.78
C GLY A 18 7.15 -2.38 -0.31
N GLU A 19 6.56 -2.33 -1.50
CA GLU A 19 7.22 -1.78 -2.67
C GLU A 19 7.24 -0.25 -2.70
N LEU A 20 8.39 0.29 -3.12
CA LEU A 20 8.61 1.66 -3.57
C LEU A 20 9.27 1.56 -4.95
N LEU A 21 8.61 2.09 -5.98
CA LEU A 21 8.97 1.83 -7.36
C LEU A 21 8.56 2.98 -8.27
N TRP A 22 8.87 2.85 -9.56
CA TRP A 22 8.39 3.77 -10.58
C TRP A 22 7.28 3.15 -11.42
N ASP A 23 6.14 3.83 -11.49
CA ASP A 23 5.09 3.59 -12.47
C ASP A 23 5.49 4.28 -13.79
N VAL A 24 5.73 3.49 -14.83
CA VAL A 24 6.22 3.92 -16.13
C VAL A 24 5.07 3.88 -17.13
N PHE A 25 4.52 5.05 -17.45
CA PHE A 25 3.55 5.26 -18.52
C PHE A 25 4.29 5.49 -19.86
N PRO A 26 3.59 5.44 -21.02
CA PRO A 26 4.23 5.67 -22.31
C PRO A 26 4.90 7.05 -22.45
N ASP A 27 4.37 8.05 -21.77
CA ASP A 27 4.78 9.46 -21.87
C ASP A 27 5.59 9.96 -20.66
N GLN A 28 5.50 9.28 -19.52
CA GLN A 28 6.07 9.78 -18.26
C GLN A 28 6.32 8.67 -17.25
N ARG A 29 7.09 9.01 -16.22
CA ARG A 29 7.35 8.16 -15.06
C ARG A 29 6.85 8.84 -13.79
N ARG A 30 6.22 8.09 -12.89
CA ARG A 30 5.67 8.59 -11.61
C ARG A 30 6.07 7.71 -10.44
N PRO A 31 6.39 8.26 -9.25
CA PRO A 31 6.63 7.46 -8.07
C PRO A 31 5.38 6.63 -7.74
N GLY A 32 5.58 5.35 -7.47
CA GLY A 32 4.52 4.38 -7.24
C GLY A 32 4.82 3.47 -6.04
N GLY A 33 3.87 2.57 -5.79
CA GLY A 33 3.86 1.67 -4.63
C GLY A 33 2.68 1.98 -3.71
N ALA A 34 1.77 1.02 -3.56
CA ALA A 34 0.55 1.23 -2.77
C ALA A 34 0.86 1.48 -1.28
N PRO A 35 1.78 0.73 -0.64
CA PRO A 35 2.18 1.03 0.74
C PRO A 35 2.84 2.41 0.87
N ALA A 36 3.71 2.80 -0.06
CA ALA A 36 4.36 4.11 -0.04
C ALA A 36 3.34 5.26 -0.13
N ASN A 37 2.35 5.14 -1.02
CA ASN A 37 1.25 6.09 -1.15
C ASN A 37 0.40 6.18 0.12
N PHE A 38 0.15 5.05 0.79
CA PHE A 38 -0.56 5.04 2.07
C PHE A 38 0.19 5.82 3.15
N ALA A 39 1.51 5.61 3.29
CA ALA A 39 2.34 6.35 4.23
C ALA A 39 2.35 7.86 3.91
N TRP A 40 2.42 8.23 2.63
CA TRP A 40 2.34 9.62 2.19
C TRP A 40 1.01 10.26 2.61
N HIS A 41 -0.12 9.62 2.32
CA HIS A 41 -1.44 10.13 2.72
C HIS A 41 -1.58 10.25 4.25
N ALA A 42 -1.07 9.29 5.01
CA ALA A 42 -1.04 9.37 6.47
C ALA A 42 -0.23 10.59 6.96
N ASN A 43 0.91 10.88 6.31
CA ASN A 43 1.72 12.06 6.61
C ASN A 43 0.95 13.37 6.38
N GLN A 44 0.23 13.46 5.25
CA GLN A 44 -0.61 14.62 4.92
C GLN A 44 -1.75 14.82 5.93
N MET A 45 -2.22 13.75 6.57
CA MET A 45 -3.27 13.77 7.60
C MET A 45 -2.72 14.04 9.03
N GLY A 46 -1.44 14.37 9.17
CA GLY A 46 -0.82 14.74 10.46
C GLY A 46 -0.21 13.57 11.24
N ALA A 47 -0.37 12.33 10.79
CA ALA A 47 0.35 11.18 11.35
C ALA A 47 1.83 11.20 10.92
N ARG A 48 2.71 10.46 11.59
CA ARG A 48 4.09 10.26 11.13
C ARG A 48 4.11 9.11 10.12
N GLY A 49 4.00 9.43 8.84
CA GLY A 49 4.08 8.47 7.75
C GLY A 49 5.51 7.98 7.52
N LEU A 50 5.72 6.67 7.44
CA LEU A 50 7.02 6.04 7.23
C LEU A 50 6.94 5.04 6.08
N VAL A 51 7.90 5.09 5.15
CA VAL A 51 8.02 4.11 4.07
C VAL A 51 9.11 3.12 4.43
N VAL A 52 8.74 1.86 4.63
CA VAL A 52 9.67 0.76 4.86
C VAL A 52 9.76 -0.05 3.58
N SER A 53 10.86 0.13 2.86
CA SER A 53 11.09 -0.46 1.53
C SER A 53 12.59 -0.59 1.24
N ARG A 54 12.92 -1.03 0.02
CA ARG A 54 14.28 -1.09 -0.49
C ARG A 54 14.30 -0.71 -1.98
N VAL A 55 15.24 0.15 -2.36
CA VAL A 55 15.48 0.58 -3.74
C VAL A 55 16.91 0.26 -4.15
N GLY A 56 17.19 0.21 -5.45
CA GLY A 56 18.54 -0.04 -5.96
C GLY A 56 19.49 1.11 -5.62
N ALA A 57 20.78 0.82 -5.53
CA ALA A 57 21.86 1.81 -5.47
C ALA A 57 22.10 2.39 -6.88
N ASP A 58 21.04 2.92 -7.48
CA ASP A 58 21.01 3.47 -8.84
C ASP A 58 20.30 4.83 -8.85
N GLN A 59 20.37 5.51 -10.00
CA GLN A 59 19.77 6.83 -10.19
C GLN A 59 18.25 6.82 -9.91
N LEU A 60 17.55 5.76 -10.30
CA LEU A 60 16.10 5.65 -10.07
C LEU A 60 15.78 5.59 -8.58
N GLY A 61 16.61 4.91 -7.79
CA GLY A 61 16.47 4.83 -6.34
C GLY A 61 16.82 6.14 -5.68
N ASP A 62 17.87 6.84 -6.14
CA ASP A 62 18.23 8.18 -5.65
C ASP A 62 17.07 9.16 -5.82
N GLU A 63 16.51 9.20 -7.03
CA GLU A 63 15.37 10.06 -7.33
C GLU A 63 14.13 9.73 -6.48
N LEU A 64 13.87 8.47 -6.14
CA LEU A 64 12.76 8.10 -5.24
C LEU A 64 12.99 8.54 -3.80
N VAL A 65 14.22 8.43 -3.29
CA VAL A 65 14.57 8.89 -1.94
C VAL A 65 14.45 10.42 -1.86
N GLU A 66 15.05 11.13 -2.80
CA GLU A 66 14.92 12.60 -2.92
C GLU A 66 13.45 13.02 -3.04
N PHE A 67 12.66 12.24 -3.77
CA PHE A 67 11.24 12.47 -3.91
C PHE A 67 10.52 12.39 -2.56
N LEU A 68 10.71 11.32 -1.79
CA LEU A 68 10.11 11.16 -0.47
C LEU A 68 10.50 12.29 0.49
N ASP A 69 11.78 12.67 0.51
CA ASP A 69 12.28 13.76 1.33
C ASP A 69 11.61 15.10 0.94
N SER A 70 11.43 15.35 -0.36
CA SER A 70 10.74 16.54 -0.87
C SER A 70 9.25 16.59 -0.49
N GLN A 71 8.65 15.43 -0.19
CA GLN A 71 7.27 15.32 0.31
C GLN A 71 7.19 15.35 1.84
N GLY A 72 8.32 15.55 2.53
CA GLY A 72 8.37 15.59 3.99
C GLY A 72 8.16 14.21 4.64
N LEU A 73 8.47 13.13 3.94
CA LEU A 73 8.54 11.79 4.52
C LEU A 73 9.97 11.48 4.97
N ASP A 74 10.07 10.76 6.08
CA ASP A 74 11.33 10.21 6.59
C ASP A 74 11.74 9.00 5.73
N SER A 75 12.71 9.19 4.84
CA SER A 75 13.26 8.15 3.97
C SER A 75 14.29 7.25 4.65
N GLY A 76 14.58 7.44 5.94
CA GLY A 76 15.60 6.68 6.69
C GLY A 76 15.34 5.17 6.80
N PHE A 77 14.14 4.72 6.46
CA PHE A 77 13.75 3.30 6.42
C PHE A 77 13.67 2.72 5.00
N VAL A 78 14.11 3.49 3.98
CA VAL A 78 14.28 3.01 2.61
C VAL A 78 15.72 2.51 2.45
N GLN A 79 15.89 1.20 2.40
CA GLN A 79 17.20 0.57 2.24
C GLN A 79 17.74 0.72 0.82
N ARG A 80 19.06 0.61 0.67
CA ARG A 80 19.75 0.60 -0.63
C ARG A 80 20.22 -0.81 -0.96
N ASP A 81 20.04 -1.22 -2.21
CA ASP A 81 20.47 -2.52 -2.74
C ASP A 81 21.57 -2.34 -3.78
N THR A 82 22.75 -2.90 -3.55
CA THR A 82 23.85 -2.86 -4.52
C THR A 82 23.77 -3.96 -5.57
N ASP A 83 22.92 -4.96 -5.35
CA ASP A 83 22.83 -6.17 -6.19
C ASP A 83 21.62 -6.13 -7.14
N GLN A 84 20.56 -5.42 -6.75
CA GLN A 84 19.32 -5.32 -7.52
C GLN A 84 18.95 -3.87 -7.85
N SER A 85 18.38 -3.68 -9.04
CA SER A 85 17.90 -2.36 -9.48
C SER A 85 16.61 -1.94 -8.79
N THR A 86 16.37 -0.63 -8.75
CA THR A 86 15.10 -0.04 -8.34
C THR A 86 13.95 -0.57 -9.19
N GLY A 87 12.83 -0.91 -8.53
CA GLY A 87 11.67 -1.47 -9.20
C GLY A 87 11.00 -0.52 -10.18
N THR A 88 10.50 -1.07 -11.29
CA THR A 88 9.68 -0.36 -12.27
C THR A 88 8.48 -1.21 -12.67
N VAL A 89 7.35 -0.56 -12.94
CA VAL A 89 6.13 -1.18 -13.45
C VAL A 89 5.73 -0.45 -14.72
N SER A 90 5.72 -1.14 -15.86
CA SER A 90 5.15 -0.56 -17.08
C SER A 90 3.64 -0.59 -17.02
N ILE A 91 3.02 0.54 -17.32
CA ILE A 91 1.57 0.71 -17.35
C ILE A 91 1.17 1.00 -18.79
N THR A 92 0.38 0.12 -19.37
CA THR A 92 -0.24 0.32 -20.68
C THR A 92 -1.75 0.27 -20.57
N THR A 93 -2.46 0.68 -21.61
CA THR A 93 -3.92 0.61 -21.66
C THR A 93 -4.31 -0.54 -22.59
N THR A 94 -5.13 -1.47 -22.11
CA THR A 94 -5.68 -2.55 -22.94
C THR A 94 -6.67 -2.01 -23.96
N VAL A 95 -7.08 -2.86 -24.91
CA VAL A 95 -8.10 -2.52 -25.92
C VAL A 95 -9.43 -2.08 -25.27
N ASP A 96 -9.75 -2.64 -24.10
CA ASP A 96 -10.96 -2.32 -23.32
C ASP A 96 -10.78 -1.09 -22.41
N GLY A 97 -9.66 -0.38 -22.54
CA GLY A 97 -9.35 0.82 -21.76
C GLY A 97 -8.76 0.57 -20.37
N GLN A 98 -8.62 -0.69 -19.96
CA GLN A 98 -8.14 -0.99 -18.60
C GLN A 98 -6.62 -0.86 -18.49
N PRO A 99 -6.08 -0.39 -17.35
CA PRO A 99 -4.65 -0.38 -17.14
C PRO A 99 -4.11 -1.82 -17.02
N ASP A 100 -3.07 -2.13 -17.80
CA ASP A 100 -2.30 -3.36 -17.71
C ASP A 100 -0.92 -3.07 -17.15
N TYR A 101 -0.52 -3.86 -16.16
CA TYR A 101 0.67 -3.64 -15.36
C TYR A 101 1.67 -4.77 -15.61
N THR A 102 2.85 -4.42 -16.08
CA THR A 102 3.98 -5.34 -16.22
C THR A 102 5.04 -4.99 -15.19
N ILE A 103 5.23 -5.86 -14.20
CA ILE A 103 6.27 -5.69 -13.19
C ILE A 103 7.57 -6.26 -13.76
N HIS A 104 8.60 -5.43 -13.84
CA HIS A 104 9.93 -5.86 -14.31
C HIS A 104 10.68 -6.50 -13.15
N GLU A 105 11.32 -7.64 -13.39
CA GLU A 105 12.09 -8.40 -12.40
C GLU A 105 13.49 -8.73 -12.92
N PRO A 106 14.51 -8.91 -12.05
CA PRO A 106 14.47 -8.83 -10.58
C PRO A 106 14.47 -7.39 -10.05
N VAL A 107 14.10 -7.19 -8.78
CA VAL A 107 13.93 -5.85 -8.17
C VAL A 107 14.34 -5.80 -6.69
N ALA A 108 14.85 -4.63 -6.28
CA ALA A 108 15.41 -4.37 -4.94
C ALA A 108 14.41 -4.47 -3.79
N TRP A 109 13.14 -4.14 -4.03
CA TRP A 109 12.12 -4.15 -2.96
C TRP A 109 11.74 -5.57 -2.51
N VAL A 110 12.32 -6.61 -3.10
CA VAL A 110 12.35 -7.95 -2.50
C VAL A 110 13.47 -7.96 -1.46
N PHE A 111 13.22 -7.39 -0.29
CA PHE A 111 14.26 -7.17 0.71
C PHE A 111 14.39 -8.33 1.71
N PRO A 112 15.52 -9.05 1.74
CA PRO A 112 15.85 -9.91 2.86
C PRO A 112 16.42 -9.09 4.04
N GLY A 113 16.12 -9.45 5.29
CA GLY A 113 16.91 -9.02 6.46
C GLY A 113 16.54 -7.67 7.08
N VAL A 114 15.32 -7.16 6.82
CA VAL A 114 14.77 -5.99 7.52
C VAL A 114 14.52 -6.27 9.02
N ASP A 115 14.64 -7.53 9.45
CA ASP A 115 14.37 -8.08 10.78
C ASP A 115 15.00 -7.26 11.93
N ARG A 116 16.22 -6.72 11.74
CA ARG A 116 16.92 -5.97 12.79
C ARG A 116 16.49 -4.50 12.92
N LEU A 117 16.10 -3.85 11.82
CA LEU A 117 15.66 -2.45 11.80
C LEU A 117 14.15 -2.32 12.02
N ALA A 118 13.36 -3.24 11.45
CA ALA A 118 11.91 -3.30 11.66
C ALA A 118 11.53 -3.79 13.07
N GLY A 119 12.27 -4.75 13.66
CA GLY A 119 11.91 -5.27 14.98
C GLY A 119 11.87 -4.20 16.10
N ALA A 120 12.62 -3.10 15.97
CA ALA A 120 12.54 -1.97 16.88
C ALA A 120 11.45 -0.97 16.46
N LEU A 121 11.29 -0.71 15.17
CA LEU A 121 10.29 0.23 14.64
C LEU A 121 8.86 -0.24 14.91
N PHE A 122 8.55 -1.50 14.59
CA PHE A 122 7.18 -2.02 14.54
C PHE A 122 6.52 -2.17 15.92
N LYS A 123 7.30 -2.17 17.01
CA LYS A 123 6.80 -2.23 18.39
C LYS A 123 6.00 -1.00 18.85
N ASP A 124 6.09 0.10 18.11
CA ASP A 124 5.44 1.38 18.42
C ASP A 124 4.72 1.95 17.18
N VAL A 125 4.26 1.06 16.29
CA VAL A 125 3.48 1.43 15.10
C VAL A 125 1.99 1.40 15.45
N ALA A 126 1.26 2.45 15.09
CA ALA A 126 -0.18 2.52 15.28
C ALA A 126 -0.96 1.83 14.16
N ALA A 127 -0.45 1.89 12.92
CA ALA A 127 -1.00 1.13 11.80
C ALA A 127 0.06 0.84 10.73
N VAL A 128 -0.14 -0.24 10.00
CA VAL A 128 0.65 -0.60 8.81
C VAL A 128 -0.27 -0.85 7.62
N CYS A 129 0.13 -0.41 6.43
CA CYS A 129 -0.41 -0.88 5.16
C CYS A 129 0.61 -1.77 4.47
N PHE A 130 0.15 -2.94 4.02
CA PHE A 130 0.93 -3.91 3.25
C PHE A 130 0.05 -4.49 2.15
N GLY A 131 0.67 -5.07 1.11
CA GLY A 131 -0.06 -5.61 -0.03
C GLY A 131 0.55 -6.88 -0.61
N THR A 132 -0.08 -7.40 -1.66
CA THR A 132 0.29 -8.71 -2.24
C THR A 132 1.56 -8.65 -3.08
N ILE A 133 1.80 -7.54 -3.78
CA ILE A 133 2.93 -7.38 -4.72
C ILE A 133 4.27 -7.63 -4.03
N ALA A 134 4.48 -7.03 -2.85
CA ALA A 134 5.70 -7.21 -2.06
C ALA A 134 5.92 -8.67 -1.60
N GLN A 135 4.89 -9.51 -1.64
CA GLN A 135 4.87 -10.87 -1.10
C GLN A 135 5.12 -11.96 -2.17
N ARG A 136 5.60 -11.61 -3.38
CA ARG A 136 5.87 -12.59 -4.45
C ARG A 136 6.92 -13.64 -4.09
N LEU A 137 7.96 -13.26 -3.34
CA LEU A 137 9.06 -14.15 -2.99
C LEU A 137 9.03 -14.55 -1.51
N PRO A 138 9.36 -15.81 -1.16
CA PRO A 138 9.27 -16.32 0.21
C PRO A 138 10.04 -15.48 1.25
N THR A 139 11.18 -14.92 0.88
CA THR A 139 12.00 -14.06 1.75
C THR A 139 11.27 -12.79 2.14
N SER A 140 10.65 -12.11 1.17
CA SER A 140 9.86 -10.91 1.43
C SER A 140 8.58 -11.22 2.20
N ARG A 141 7.91 -12.35 1.91
CA ARG A 141 6.77 -12.84 2.70
C ARG A 141 7.10 -13.03 4.16
N ALA A 142 8.20 -13.73 4.45
CA ALA A 142 8.65 -13.98 5.82
C ALA A 142 9.00 -12.68 6.55
N THR A 143 9.61 -11.73 5.84
CA THR A 143 9.96 -10.41 6.38
C THR A 143 8.72 -9.61 6.73
N ILE A 144 7.75 -9.51 5.82
CA ILE A 144 6.48 -8.83 6.06
C ILE A 144 5.76 -9.48 7.24
N GLY A 145 5.63 -10.81 7.26
CA GLY A 145 5.03 -11.54 8.37
C GLY A 145 5.69 -11.21 9.72
N SER A 146 7.03 -11.21 9.78
CA SER A 146 7.77 -10.89 11.00
C SER A 146 7.54 -9.44 11.48
N CYS A 147 7.40 -8.49 10.55
CA CYS A 147 7.07 -7.11 10.89
C CYS A 147 5.65 -6.99 11.47
N LEU A 148 4.69 -7.67 10.86
CA LEU A 148 3.29 -7.70 11.32
C LEU A 148 3.17 -8.35 12.71
N ASP A 149 3.91 -9.43 12.96
CA ASP A 149 3.91 -10.16 14.22
C ASP A 149 4.59 -9.38 15.37
N ALA A 150 5.46 -8.41 15.05
CA ALA A 150 6.15 -7.56 16.02
C ALA A 150 5.32 -6.33 16.48
N MET A 151 4.17 -6.08 15.85
CA MET A 151 3.33 -4.92 16.17
C MET A 151 2.62 -5.08 17.51
N PRO A 152 2.37 -3.98 18.24
CA PRO A 152 1.65 -4.05 19.51
C PRO A 152 0.19 -4.43 19.31
N ASP A 153 -0.42 -4.98 20.35
CA ASP A 153 -1.87 -5.23 20.37
C ASP A 153 -2.64 -3.93 20.14
N GLY A 154 -3.68 -3.99 19.30
CA GLY A 154 -4.49 -2.83 18.92
C GLY A 154 -3.92 -2.00 17.77
N ALA A 155 -2.71 -2.27 17.28
CA ALA A 155 -2.22 -1.66 16.05
C ALA A 155 -2.90 -2.25 14.80
N LEU A 156 -3.35 -1.38 13.91
CA LEU A 156 -4.15 -1.76 12.74
C LEU A 156 -3.29 -2.30 11.60
N LYS A 157 -3.63 -3.49 11.11
CA LYS A 157 -3.01 -4.10 9.93
C LYS A 157 -3.94 -3.96 8.74
N VAL A 158 -3.65 -3.00 7.88
CA VAL A 158 -4.39 -2.72 6.65
C VAL A 158 -3.77 -3.52 5.51
N TYR A 159 -4.52 -4.47 4.98
CA TYR A 159 -4.13 -5.24 3.81
C TYR A 159 -4.80 -4.66 2.56
N ASP A 160 -4.02 -4.01 1.71
CA ASP A 160 -4.46 -3.63 0.37
C ASP A 160 -4.17 -4.79 -0.58
N ILE A 161 -5.20 -5.56 -0.93
CA ILE A 161 -5.07 -6.78 -1.72
C ILE A 161 -4.30 -6.48 -3.02
N ASN A 162 -4.69 -5.43 -3.76
CA ASN A 162 -3.96 -4.89 -4.90
C ASN A 162 -3.37 -5.96 -5.84
N LEU A 163 -4.19 -6.90 -6.31
CA LEU A 163 -3.73 -8.02 -7.13
C LEU A 163 -3.13 -7.50 -8.44
N ARG A 164 -2.01 -8.09 -8.83
CA ARG A 164 -1.40 -7.91 -10.15
C ARG A 164 -1.24 -9.27 -10.80
N LYS A 165 -1.44 -9.33 -12.12
CA LYS A 165 -1.37 -10.59 -12.88
C LYS A 165 -0.03 -11.29 -12.60
N ALA A 166 -0.10 -12.62 -12.43
CA ALA A 166 1.05 -13.49 -12.15
C ALA A 166 1.91 -13.08 -10.94
N SER A 167 1.38 -12.29 -10.01
CA SER A 167 2.13 -11.71 -8.88
C SER A 167 1.63 -12.16 -7.51
N TRP A 168 0.89 -13.27 -7.43
CA TRP A 168 0.31 -13.75 -6.17
C TRP A 168 0.00 -15.25 -6.20
N GLU A 169 -0.04 -15.84 -5.01
CA GLU A 169 -0.50 -17.20 -4.75
C GLU A 169 -1.66 -17.13 -3.75
N LEU A 170 -2.68 -17.98 -3.91
CA LEU A 170 -3.85 -17.97 -3.03
C LEU A 170 -3.47 -18.10 -1.56
N ALA A 171 -2.57 -19.03 -1.22
CA ALA A 171 -2.09 -19.23 0.14
C ALA A 171 -1.45 -17.96 0.76
N THR A 172 -0.84 -17.10 -0.06
CA THR A 172 -0.27 -15.82 0.41
C THR A 172 -1.37 -14.82 0.75
N VAL A 173 -2.43 -14.79 -0.06
CA VAL A 173 -3.60 -13.94 0.18
C VAL A 173 -4.32 -14.38 1.45
N GLU A 174 -4.59 -15.68 1.62
CA GLU A 174 -5.24 -16.24 2.81
C GLU A 174 -4.43 -15.96 4.08
N ALA A 175 -3.11 -16.21 4.05
CA ALA A 175 -2.24 -15.91 5.18
C ALA A 175 -2.16 -14.42 5.53
N SER A 176 -2.36 -13.53 4.55
CA SER A 176 -2.45 -12.08 4.75
C SER A 176 -3.81 -11.68 5.34
N LEU A 177 -4.91 -12.26 4.86
CA LEU A 177 -6.25 -12.06 5.39
C LEU A 177 -6.35 -12.46 6.86
N ASP A 178 -5.72 -13.57 7.24
CA ASP A 178 -5.65 -14.06 8.64
C ASP A 178 -4.92 -13.08 9.58
N ARG A 179 -4.09 -12.20 9.04
CA ARG A 179 -3.35 -11.18 9.79
C ARG A 179 -4.00 -9.80 9.73
N ALA A 180 -4.89 -9.55 8.78
CA ALA A 180 -5.44 -8.24 8.53
C ALA A 180 -6.58 -7.88 9.50
N ASP A 181 -6.57 -6.63 9.94
CA ASP A 181 -7.68 -5.99 10.65
C ASP A 181 -8.63 -5.30 9.65
N ILE A 182 -8.06 -4.73 8.58
CA ILE A 182 -8.77 -4.02 7.51
C ILE A 182 -8.31 -4.58 6.17
N VAL A 183 -9.23 -4.82 5.23
CA VAL A 183 -8.93 -5.43 3.92
C VAL A 183 -9.51 -4.59 2.79
N LYS A 184 -8.67 -3.86 2.06
CA LYS A 184 -9.09 -3.11 0.87
C LYS A 184 -8.97 -3.99 -0.38
N LEU A 185 -10.00 -3.99 -1.22
CA LEU A 185 -10.00 -4.66 -2.53
C LEU A 185 -11.04 -4.04 -3.46
N ASN A 186 -10.81 -4.06 -4.76
CA ASN A 186 -11.80 -3.61 -5.74
C ASN A 186 -12.73 -4.75 -6.23
N ASP A 187 -13.67 -4.42 -7.11
CA ASP A 187 -14.67 -5.38 -7.63
C ASP A 187 -14.02 -6.51 -8.45
N GLU A 188 -12.98 -6.19 -9.23
CA GLU A 188 -12.28 -7.17 -10.06
C GLU A 188 -11.52 -8.18 -9.18
N GLU A 189 -10.87 -7.71 -8.12
CA GLU A 189 -10.19 -8.54 -7.13
C GLU A 189 -11.17 -9.41 -6.36
N LEU A 190 -12.31 -8.84 -5.96
CA LEU A 190 -13.39 -9.59 -5.33
C LEU A 190 -13.89 -10.71 -6.26
N GLU A 191 -14.12 -10.42 -7.54
CA GLU A 191 -14.51 -11.43 -8.51
C GLU A 191 -13.47 -12.53 -8.69
N VAL A 192 -12.18 -12.16 -8.78
CA VAL A 192 -11.07 -13.12 -8.90
C VAL A 192 -11.02 -14.05 -7.69
N LEU A 193 -11.14 -13.50 -6.48
CA LEU A 193 -11.11 -14.27 -5.23
C LEU A 193 -12.40 -15.09 -5.02
N ALA A 194 -13.55 -14.57 -5.44
CA ALA A 194 -14.83 -15.28 -5.34
C ALA A 194 -14.93 -16.46 -6.33
N LYS A 195 -14.28 -16.37 -7.50
CA LYS A 195 -14.18 -17.50 -8.43
C LYS A 195 -13.28 -18.61 -7.87
N GLY A 196 -12.28 -18.25 -7.05
CA GLY A 196 -11.37 -19.18 -6.42
C GLY A 196 -10.46 -19.91 -7.40
N ASP A 197 -9.72 -20.91 -6.92
CA ASP A 197 -9.04 -21.90 -7.75
C ASP A 197 -9.78 -23.25 -7.68
N SER A 198 -9.11 -24.38 -7.94
CA SER A 198 -9.68 -25.73 -7.81
C SER A 198 -10.21 -26.10 -6.41
N THR A 199 -9.99 -25.25 -5.39
CA THR A 199 -10.42 -25.45 -4.01
C THR A 199 -11.70 -24.68 -3.62
N GLY A 200 -12.21 -23.81 -4.51
CA GLY A 200 -13.43 -23.04 -4.30
C GLY A 200 -13.20 -21.59 -3.86
N PRO A 201 -14.27 -20.83 -3.55
CA PRO A 201 -14.21 -19.39 -3.29
C PRO A 201 -13.38 -19.07 -2.04
N VAL A 202 -12.60 -17.99 -2.09
CA VAL A 202 -11.86 -17.47 -0.93
C VAL A 202 -12.84 -16.77 0.01
N ALA A 203 -12.94 -17.25 1.24
CA ALA A 203 -13.71 -16.57 2.26
C ALA A 203 -12.93 -15.33 2.74
N ILE A 204 -13.35 -14.14 2.29
CA ILE A 204 -12.82 -12.88 2.84
C ILE A 204 -13.38 -12.72 4.25
N ARG A 205 -12.67 -13.29 5.22
CA ARG A 205 -12.99 -13.25 6.66
C ARG A 205 -11.79 -12.75 7.46
N PRO A 206 -11.50 -11.44 7.40
CA PRO A 206 -10.59 -10.79 8.32
C PRO A 206 -10.91 -11.08 9.79
N ARG A 207 -9.86 -11.00 10.62
CA ARG A 207 -9.84 -11.47 12.01
C ARG A 207 -10.68 -10.61 12.97
N SER A 208 -11.04 -9.39 12.58
CA SER A 208 -11.65 -8.36 13.44
C SER A 208 -13.02 -7.90 12.91
N PRO A 209 -14.01 -7.60 13.78
CA PRO A 209 -15.31 -7.05 13.38
C PRO A 209 -15.22 -5.68 12.69
N LEU A 210 -14.06 -5.00 12.74
CA LEU A 210 -13.77 -3.72 12.08
C LEU A 210 -13.23 -3.88 10.65
N THR A 211 -13.69 -4.92 9.97
CA THR A 211 -13.36 -5.16 8.58
C THR A 211 -13.95 -4.05 7.72
N PHE A 212 -13.22 -3.62 6.71
CA PHE A 212 -13.77 -2.74 5.68
C PHE A 212 -13.30 -3.22 4.32
N SER A 213 -14.16 -3.93 3.60
CA SER A 213 -13.94 -4.21 2.17
C SER A 213 -14.29 -2.98 1.34
N ILE A 214 -13.31 -2.11 1.06
CA ILE A 214 -13.51 -0.93 0.20
C ILE A 214 -13.59 -1.38 -1.26
N ALA A 215 -14.73 -1.92 -1.68
CA ALA A 215 -15.05 -2.14 -3.08
C ALA A 215 -15.25 -0.79 -3.77
N THR A 216 -14.32 -0.39 -4.63
CA THR A 216 -14.47 0.78 -5.51
C THR A 216 -14.86 0.33 -6.91
N GLY A 217 -15.92 0.91 -7.50
CA GLY A 217 -16.23 0.68 -8.92
C GLY A 217 -17.65 0.28 -9.30
N PHE A 218 -18.70 0.85 -8.67
CA PHE A 218 -20.07 0.72 -9.19
C PHE A 218 -20.27 1.45 -10.54
N GLY A 219 -19.77 0.87 -11.63
CA GLY A 219 -20.10 1.31 -12.98
C GLY A 219 -18.89 1.57 -13.88
N ARG A 220 -19.02 1.10 -15.12
CA ARG A 220 -18.07 1.34 -16.21
C ARG A 220 -17.92 2.85 -16.48
N CYS A 221 -16.75 3.45 -16.24
CA CYS A 221 -16.14 4.49 -17.10
C CYS A 221 -14.77 4.96 -16.59
N LEU A 222 -13.72 4.38 -17.16
CA LEU A 222 -12.53 4.96 -17.82
C LEU A 222 -11.90 6.32 -17.45
N ASP A 223 -12.50 7.21 -16.67
CA ASP A 223 -11.88 8.50 -16.32
C ASP A 223 -11.88 8.82 -14.82
N HIS A 224 -12.61 8.06 -13.99
CA HIS A 224 -12.85 8.44 -12.58
C HIS A 224 -12.88 7.24 -11.61
N PRO A 225 -11.73 6.65 -11.24
CA PRO A 225 -11.69 5.75 -10.09
C PRO A 225 -12.13 6.49 -8.82
N GLY A 226 -13.27 6.06 -8.24
CA GLY A 226 -13.81 6.56 -6.96
C GLY A 226 -15.09 7.41 -7.01
N ALA A 227 -15.63 7.71 -8.19
CA ALA A 227 -16.84 8.54 -8.31
C ALA A 227 -18.12 7.83 -7.82
N ASP A 228 -18.17 6.50 -7.92
CA ASP A 228 -19.35 5.71 -7.54
C ASP A 228 -19.34 5.28 -6.07
N GLY A 229 -18.30 5.66 -5.32
CA GLY A 229 -18.19 5.41 -3.89
C GLY A 229 -17.55 4.09 -3.54
N CYS A 230 -17.80 3.66 -2.30
CA CYS A 230 -17.36 2.38 -1.80
C CYS A 230 -18.36 1.75 -0.85
N LEU A 231 -18.29 0.43 -0.74
CA LEU A 231 -18.94 -0.30 0.35
C LEU A 231 -17.98 -0.42 1.52
N LEU A 232 -18.54 -0.43 2.73
CA LEU A 232 -17.84 -0.65 3.99
C LEU A 232 -18.60 -1.74 4.74
N ARG A 233 -17.94 -2.85 5.09
CA ARG A 233 -18.58 -3.99 5.75
C ARG A 233 -17.92 -4.36 7.07
N GLY A 234 -18.50 -3.91 8.18
CA GLY A 234 -18.09 -4.29 9.53
C GLY A 234 -19.05 -5.30 10.14
N GLY A 235 -18.59 -6.54 10.40
CA GLY A 235 -19.46 -7.61 10.89
C GLY A 235 -20.63 -7.92 9.94
N GLU A 236 -21.86 -7.81 10.44
CA GLU A 236 -23.09 -7.95 9.65
C GLU A 236 -23.56 -6.63 9.02
N GLU A 237 -22.96 -5.50 9.38
CA GLU A 237 -23.33 -4.20 8.86
C GLU A 237 -22.66 -3.95 7.51
N LEU A 238 -23.43 -3.38 6.58
CA LEU A 238 -22.96 -2.91 5.28
C LEU A 238 -23.38 -1.45 5.13
N VAL A 239 -22.40 -0.58 4.91
CA VAL A 239 -22.58 0.85 4.72
C VAL A 239 -22.11 1.23 3.33
N GLU A 240 -22.97 1.90 2.57
CA GLU A 240 -22.61 2.50 1.30
C GLU A 240 -22.11 3.93 1.55
N CYS A 241 -20.86 4.18 1.13
CA CYS A 241 -20.24 5.49 1.18
C CYS A 241 -20.26 6.09 -0.22
N LYS A 242 -20.91 7.24 -0.37
CA LYS A 242 -20.97 7.93 -1.66
C LYS A 242 -19.59 8.40 -2.10
N GLY A 243 -19.29 8.18 -3.37
CA GLY A 243 -18.08 8.69 -3.99
C GLY A 243 -18.18 10.19 -4.22
N GLU A 244 -17.02 10.84 -4.23
CA GLU A 244 -16.87 12.16 -4.80
C GLU A 244 -15.92 12.05 -5.98
N SER A 245 -16.20 12.79 -7.06
CA SER A 245 -15.32 12.77 -8.21
C SER A 245 -13.92 13.27 -7.82
N LYS A 246 -12.87 12.70 -8.41
CA LYS A 246 -11.47 13.07 -8.13
C LYS A 246 -11.22 14.58 -8.31
N SER A 247 -11.88 15.22 -9.28
CA SER A 247 -11.80 16.66 -9.52
C SER A 247 -12.44 17.49 -8.39
N THR A 248 -13.58 17.04 -7.85
CA THR A 248 -14.25 17.65 -6.68
C THR A 248 -13.44 17.49 -5.40
N TRP A 249 -12.78 16.33 -5.22
CA TRP A 249 -11.96 16.08 -4.04
C TRP A 249 -10.65 16.87 -4.08
N LEU A 250 -9.93 16.90 -5.22
CA LEU A 250 -8.68 17.66 -5.39
C LEU A 250 -8.87 19.17 -5.20
N THR A 251 -10.04 19.70 -5.54
CA THR A 251 -10.38 21.12 -5.30
C THR A 251 -10.61 21.44 -3.81
N ARG A 252 -10.96 20.45 -2.98
CA ARG A 252 -11.15 20.58 -1.53
C ARG A 252 -9.92 20.22 -0.70
N SER A 253 -9.20 19.18 -1.09
CA SER A 253 -8.18 18.50 -0.27
C SER A 253 -6.74 18.90 -0.59
N GLY A 254 -6.54 19.80 -1.56
CA GLY A 254 -5.23 20.06 -2.14
C GLY A 254 -4.78 18.95 -3.08
N PRO A 255 -3.68 19.15 -3.84
CA PRO A 255 -3.27 18.19 -4.85
C PRO A 255 -2.82 16.86 -4.23
N ALA A 256 -3.18 15.74 -4.87
CA ALA A 256 -2.46 14.47 -4.74
C ALA A 256 -0.98 14.69 -5.09
N ILE A 257 -0.09 13.77 -4.67
CA ILE A 257 1.36 13.78 -4.96
C ILE A 257 1.62 14.50 -6.29
N PRO A 258 2.16 15.74 -6.29
CA PRO A 258 2.28 16.51 -7.51
C PRO A 258 3.25 15.81 -8.45
N SER A 259 2.76 15.28 -9.57
CA SER A 259 3.64 14.98 -10.69
C SER A 259 4.20 16.32 -11.16
N ARG A 260 5.47 16.61 -10.86
CA ARG A 260 6.13 17.74 -11.49
C ARG A 260 6.19 17.44 -12.99
N GLN A 261 5.37 18.15 -13.76
CA GLN A 261 5.60 18.29 -15.19
C GLN A 261 6.98 18.93 -15.37
N ARG A 262 7.89 18.20 -16.01
CA ARG A 262 8.97 18.77 -16.82
C ARG A 262 8.98 18.04 -18.15
#